data_AF-A0A2N0QX53-F1
#
_entry.id   AF-A0A2N0QX53-F1
#
_cell.length_a   1.000
_cell.length_b   1.000
_cell.length_c   1.000
_cell.angle_alpha   90.00
_cell.angle_beta   90.00
_cell.angle_gamma   90.00
#
_symmetry.space_group_name_H-M   'P 1'
#
loop_
_entity.id
_entity.type
_entity.pdbx_description
1 polymer ?
#
loop_
_entity_poly.entity_id
_entity_poly.type
_entity_poly.pdbx_seq_one_letter_code
_entity_poly.pdbx_strand_id
1 'polypeptide(L)'
;MFRNGIRNNIIKRKFHEISNFLNFIICNIVFFSFFPSASASFAPFIDLTYESQVDLYFTILDTLFPILFMILINVSGKPGTITNVVLPLLDDTLYNMVTWMIPLIVSFAYDDLMSIKIFSIINMCLHVICAVFAIIKWKRVAVRVNYFEFGLVFLSLVFVPVIAIPIFWITFITTSHFYLINMIFLVLFVICLVSFMSIIIVFVIEVQPMEGGVVMHNMQYILFLICFYAPNILQTLLITLIYPINYYFVKTWMFILALSLTRNASYFTDKVPVNRLATSTAVTQCLIRSFVEQNICEIFKEMQILTKDMYKMQKRMQKKIDEMQNEMKTIMDEIKCNENAEVSFS
;
A
#
# COMPACT_ATOMS: atom_id res chain seq x y z
N MET A 1 -9.03 8.49 -42.98
CA MET A 1 -10.37 8.79 -42.43
C MET A 1 -10.74 7.97 -41.17
N PHE A 2 -10.33 6.70 -41.04
CA PHE A 2 -10.67 5.84 -39.87
C PHE A 2 -9.97 6.15 -38.53
N ARG A 3 -8.81 6.83 -38.55
CA ARG A 3 -8.03 7.12 -37.33
C ARG A 3 -8.73 8.13 -36.40
N ASN A 4 -9.55 9.03 -36.96
CA ASN A 4 -10.27 10.04 -36.19
C ASN A 4 -11.54 9.49 -35.53
N GLY A 5 -12.22 8.51 -36.13
CA GLY A 5 -13.42 7.87 -35.55
C GLY A 5 -13.12 7.01 -34.32
N ILE A 6 -12.02 6.24 -34.35
CA ILE A 6 -11.58 5.43 -33.20
C ILE A 6 -11.14 6.33 -32.03
N ARG A 7 -10.40 7.40 -32.34
CA ARG A 7 -9.97 8.39 -31.34
C ARG A 7 -11.17 9.11 -30.71
N ASN A 8 -12.18 9.48 -31.50
CA ASN A 8 -13.42 10.08 -30.97
C ASN A 8 -14.20 9.12 -30.09
N ASN A 9 -14.34 7.85 -30.46
CA ASN A 9 -15.04 6.86 -29.63
C ASN A 9 -14.32 6.56 -28.31
N ILE A 10 -12.99 6.53 -28.30
CA ILE A 10 -12.19 6.39 -27.07
C ILE A 10 -12.36 7.62 -26.17
N ILE A 11 -12.33 8.83 -26.74
CA ILE A 11 -12.54 10.07 -25.98
C ILE A 11 -13.97 10.14 -25.42
N LYS A 12 -14.98 9.81 -26.22
CA LYS A 12 -16.39 9.81 -25.81
C LYS A 12 -16.67 8.80 -24.70
N ARG A 13 -16.06 7.61 -24.79
CA ARG A 13 -16.13 6.59 -23.73
C ARG A 13 -15.42 7.02 -22.45
N LYS A 14 -14.21 7.58 -22.54
CA LYS A 14 -13.51 8.16 -21.37
C LYS A 14 -14.35 9.25 -20.71
N PHE A 15 -14.97 10.12 -21.50
CA PHE A 15 -15.81 11.21 -20.98
C PHE A 15 -17.09 10.69 -20.31
N HIS A 16 -17.71 9.65 -20.87
CA HIS A 16 -18.87 9.00 -20.27
C HIS A 16 -18.52 8.29 -18.95
N GLU A 17 -17.39 7.59 -18.88
CA GLU A 17 -16.92 6.91 -17.65
C GLU A 17 -16.48 7.93 -16.57
N ILE A 18 -15.79 9.02 -16.95
CA ILE A 18 -15.49 10.15 -16.06
C ILE A 18 -16.77 10.82 -15.56
N SER A 19 -17.75 11.05 -16.44
CA SER A 19 -19.04 11.60 -16.06
C SER A 19 -19.79 10.67 -15.11
N ASN A 20 -19.73 9.35 -15.30
CA ASN A 20 -20.38 8.39 -14.40
C ASN A 20 -19.69 8.35 -13.03
N PHE A 21 -18.36 8.47 -12.99
CA PHE A 21 -17.62 8.55 -11.73
C PHE A 21 -17.85 9.88 -11.00
N LEU A 22 -17.84 11.01 -11.72
CA LEU A 22 -18.20 12.31 -11.16
C LEU A 22 -19.65 12.31 -10.70
N ASN A 23 -20.57 11.73 -11.46
CA ASN A 23 -21.95 11.54 -11.04
C ASN A 23 -22.04 10.63 -9.82
N PHE A 24 -21.17 9.61 -9.68
CA PHE A 24 -21.11 8.79 -8.48
C PHE A 24 -20.56 9.56 -7.27
N ILE A 25 -19.51 10.37 -7.42
CA ILE A 25 -19.00 11.25 -6.37
C ILE A 25 -20.06 12.27 -5.98
N ILE A 26 -20.68 12.94 -6.96
CA ILE A 26 -21.74 13.92 -6.76
C ILE A 26 -22.96 13.24 -6.13
N CYS A 27 -23.36 12.05 -6.58
CA CYS A 27 -24.43 11.29 -5.95
C CYS A 27 -24.08 10.88 -4.54
N ASN A 28 -22.82 10.52 -4.22
CA ASN A 28 -22.43 10.29 -2.82
C ASN A 28 -22.51 11.60 -2.03
N ILE A 29 -21.96 12.71 -2.51
CA ILE A 29 -22.03 14.02 -1.86
C ILE A 29 -23.50 14.45 -1.64
N VAL A 30 -24.36 14.26 -2.64
CA VAL A 30 -25.78 14.60 -2.61
C VAL A 30 -26.55 13.63 -1.71
N PHE A 31 -26.28 12.32 -1.79
CA PHE A 31 -26.79 11.30 -0.86
C PHE A 31 -26.44 11.63 0.58
N PHE A 32 -25.23 12.12 0.83
CA PHE A 32 -24.79 12.56 2.14
C PHE A 32 -25.34 13.93 2.54
N SER A 33 -25.68 14.81 1.60
CA SER A 33 -26.42 16.05 1.87
C SER A 33 -27.88 15.80 2.30
N PHE A 34 -28.41 14.60 2.04
CA PHE A 34 -29.73 14.17 2.53
C PHE A 34 -29.68 13.59 3.96
N PHE A 35 -28.50 13.39 4.56
CA PHE A 35 -28.45 13.21 6.01
C PHE A 35 -28.89 14.53 6.63
N PRO A 36 -29.94 14.53 7.47
CA PRO A 36 -30.42 15.75 8.10
C PRO A 36 -29.24 16.41 8.79
N SER A 37 -28.93 17.65 8.41
CA SER A 37 -27.96 18.52 9.08
C SER A 37 -28.54 18.99 10.42
N ALA A 38 -29.06 18.05 11.20
CA ALA A 38 -29.71 18.27 12.47
C ALA A 38 -28.67 18.05 13.56
N SER A 39 -28.66 18.98 14.51
CA SER A 39 -27.84 18.92 15.72
C SER A 39 -28.05 17.59 16.46
N ALA A 40 -27.05 17.17 17.23
CA ALA A 40 -27.10 15.92 18.00
C ALA A 40 -28.34 15.85 18.92
N SER A 41 -28.85 17.01 19.34
CA SER A 41 -30.05 17.17 20.15
C SER A 41 -31.38 16.89 19.43
N PHE A 42 -31.42 16.90 18.09
CA PHE A 42 -32.62 16.66 17.27
C PHE A 42 -32.46 15.51 16.26
N ALA A 43 -31.32 14.82 16.30
CA ALA A 43 -30.97 13.73 15.42
C ALA A 43 -31.41 12.37 16.00
N PRO A 44 -32.46 11.70 15.47
CA PRO A 44 -32.86 10.36 15.93
C PRO A 44 -31.83 9.26 15.59
N PHE A 45 -30.73 9.61 14.93
CA PHE A 45 -29.67 8.68 14.54
C PHE A 45 -28.57 8.53 15.61
N ILE A 46 -28.44 9.46 16.55
CA ILE A 46 -27.45 9.38 17.64
C ILE A 46 -28.08 8.61 18.80
N ASP A 47 -27.52 7.45 19.09
CA ASP A 47 -27.96 6.60 20.19
C ASP A 47 -27.21 6.97 21.47
N LEU A 48 -27.88 7.68 22.38
CA LEU A 48 -27.31 8.12 23.65
C LEU A 48 -27.06 6.97 24.64
N THR A 49 -27.64 5.79 24.39
CA THR A 49 -27.47 4.59 25.23
C THR A 49 -26.38 3.65 24.72
N TYR A 50 -25.71 4.03 23.63
CA TYR A 50 -24.70 3.23 22.96
C TYR A 50 -23.39 3.10 23.76
N GLU A 51 -22.87 1.87 23.86
CA GLU A 51 -21.59 1.56 24.51
C GLU A 51 -20.50 1.20 23.49
N SER A 52 -19.60 2.15 23.23
CA SER A 52 -18.68 2.07 22.09
C SER A 52 -17.64 0.96 22.15
N GLN A 53 -17.18 0.62 23.35
CA GLN A 53 -16.07 -0.32 23.51
C GLN A 53 -16.49 -1.76 23.20
N VAL A 54 -17.65 -2.15 23.71
CA VAL A 54 -18.22 -3.50 23.54
C VAL A 54 -18.61 -3.73 22.08
N ASP A 55 -19.30 -2.76 21.48
CA ASP A 55 -19.78 -2.89 20.12
C ASP A 55 -18.68 -2.76 19.06
N LEU A 56 -17.65 -1.96 19.30
CA LEU A 56 -16.46 -1.94 18.44
C LEU A 56 -15.77 -3.30 18.45
N TYR A 57 -15.63 -3.94 19.61
CA TYR A 57 -15.03 -5.26 19.74
C TYR A 57 -15.81 -6.32 18.95
N PHE A 58 -17.14 -6.40 19.16
CA PHE A 58 -17.99 -7.33 18.40
C PHE A 58 -17.99 -7.04 16.92
N THR A 59 -18.01 -5.77 16.54
CA THR A 59 -17.94 -5.35 15.15
C THR A 59 -16.63 -5.79 14.49
N ILE A 60 -15.49 -5.62 15.17
CA ILE A 60 -14.19 -6.08 14.66
C ILE A 60 -14.24 -7.58 14.38
N LEU A 61 -14.77 -8.36 15.32
CA LEU A 61 -14.90 -9.81 15.19
C LEU A 61 -15.80 -10.19 13.99
N ASP A 62 -17.02 -9.63 13.94
CA ASP A 62 -18.03 -9.86 12.91
C ASP A 62 -17.56 -9.45 11.51
N THR A 63 -16.75 -8.40 11.44
CA THR A 63 -16.25 -7.85 10.18
C THR A 63 -15.06 -8.65 9.66
N LEU A 64 -14.10 -8.94 10.54
CA LEU A 64 -12.88 -9.61 10.14
C LEU A 64 -13.13 -11.08 9.79
N PHE A 65 -14.09 -11.75 10.43
CA PHE A 65 -14.33 -13.18 10.18
C PHE A 65 -14.77 -13.50 8.74
N PRO A 66 -15.79 -12.84 8.14
CA PRO A 66 -16.19 -13.07 6.76
C PRO A 66 -15.13 -12.59 5.75
N ILE A 67 -14.41 -11.52 6.07
CA ILE A 67 -13.35 -11.00 5.21
C ILE A 67 -12.16 -11.96 5.17
N LEU A 68 -11.71 -12.45 6.32
CA LEU A 68 -10.68 -13.47 6.42
C LEU A 68 -11.12 -14.73 5.67
N PHE A 69 -12.39 -15.14 5.82
CA PHE A 69 -13.00 -16.25 5.09
C PHE A 69 -13.01 -16.02 3.57
N MET A 70 -13.34 -14.80 3.10
CA MET A 70 -13.36 -14.47 1.68
C MET A 70 -11.95 -14.38 1.05
N ILE A 71 -10.97 -13.86 1.80
CA ILE A 71 -9.55 -13.88 1.41
C ILE A 71 -9.05 -15.33 1.31
N LEU A 72 -9.43 -16.18 2.26
CA LEU A 72 -9.10 -17.61 2.27
C LEU A 72 -9.81 -18.38 1.14
N ILE A 73 -10.95 -17.89 0.62
CA ILE A 73 -11.86 -18.62 -0.30
C ILE A 73 -11.92 -18.02 -1.72
N ASN A 74 -10.89 -17.30 -2.16
CA ASN A 74 -10.55 -17.23 -3.60
C ASN A 74 -11.56 -16.47 -4.50
N VAL A 75 -11.12 -15.33 -5.06
CA VAL A 75 -11.75 -14.78 -6.27
C VAL A 75 -10.87 -15.10 -7.47
N SER A 76 -11.39 -16.01 -8.31
CA SER A 76 -10.84 -16.45 -9.60
C SER A 76 -10.07 -15.36 -10.35
N GLY A 77 -8.74 -15.54 -10.48
CA GLY A 77 -7.79 -14.60 -11.09
C GLY A 77 -7.91 -14.40 -12.60
N LYS A 78 -9.11 -14.46 -13.18
CA LYS A 78 -9.30 -14.22 -14.62
C LYS A 78 -9.41 -12.72 -14.92
N PRO A 79 -8.57 -12.16 -15.80
CA PRO A 79 -8.60 -10.73 -16.12
C PRO A 79 -9.86 -10.35 -16.92
N GLY A 80 -10.57 -9.30 -16.49
CA GLY A 80 -11.77 -8.77 -17.14
C GLY A 80 -12.06 -7.30 -16.79
N THR A 81 -13.17 -6.73 -17.29
CA THR A 81 -13.53 -5.33 -17.05
C THR A 81 -13.72 -5.00 -15.57
N ILE A 82 -14.29 -5.95 -14.81
CA ILE A 82 -14.49 -5.83 -13.36
C ILE A 82 -13.13 -5.70 -12.66
N THR A 83 -12.19 -6.62 -12.93
CA THR A 83 -10.88 -6.62 -12.28
C THR A 83 -10.01 -5.44 -12.70
N ASN A 84 -10.13 -5.00 -13.96
CA ASN A 84 -9.23 -4.03 -14.55
C ASN A 84 -9.69 -2.57 -14.39
N VAL A 85 -10.97 -2.32 -14.11
CA VAL A 85 -11.53 -0.95 -14.05
C VAL A 85 -12.35 -0.74 -12.77
N VAL A 86 -13.34 -1.59 -12.52
CA VAL A 86 -14.27 -1.40 -11.39
C VAL A 86 -13.55 -1.57 -10.05
N LEU A 87 -12.75 -2.62 -9.90
CA LEU A 87 -12.02 -2.88 -8.67
C LEU A 87 -11.06 -1.74 -8.28
N PRO A 88 -10.19 -1.21 -9.16
CA PRO A 88 -9.36 -0.04 -8.84
C PRO A 88 -10.13 1.22 -8.43
N LEU A 89 -11.29 1.47 -9.04
CA LEU A 89 -12.16 2.60 -8.68
C LEU A 89 -12.80 2.40 -7.32
N LEU A 90 -13.21 1.17 -7.01
CA LEU A 90 -13.70 0.79 -5.69
C LEU A 90 -12.61 0.95 -4.62
N ASP A 91 -11.38 0.50 -4.89
CA ASP A 91 -10.24 0.64 -3.97
C ASP A 91 -9.98 2.13 -3.64
N ASP A 92 -10.03 3.01 -4.65
CA ASP A 92 -9.86 4.46 -4.49
C ASP A 92 -11.03 5.10 -3.72
N THR A 93 -12.26 4.65 -4.00
CA THR A 93 -13.47 5.09 -3.28
C THR A 93 -13.41 4.69 -1.81
N LEU A 94 -13.12 3.43 -1.50
CA LEU A 94 -13.04 2.91 -0.13
C LEU A 94 -11.95 3.64 0.67
N TYR A 95 -10.79 3.90 0.06
CA TYR A 95 -9.74 4.69 0.69
C TYR A 95 -10.24 6.10 1.03
N ASN A 96 -10.86 6.79 0.07
CA ASN A 96 -11.42 8.13 0.28
C ASN A 96 -12.52 8.17 1.36
N MET A 97 -13.38 7.15 1.42
CA MET A 97 -14.39 7.02 2.47
C MET A 97 -13.75 6.98 3.87
N VAL A 98 -12.70 6.18 4.03
CA VAL A 98 -11.96 6.07 5.30
C VAL A 98 -11.26 7.39 5.66
N THR A 99 -10.64 8.04 4.68
CA THR A 99 -9.75 9.19 4.94
C THR A 99 -10.48 10.48 5.32
N TRP A 100 -11.63 10.78 4.70
CA TRP A 100 -12.33 12.05 4.95
C TRP A 100 -13.82 11.92 5.20
N MET A 101 -14.49 10.89 4.65
CA MET A 101 -15.95 10.79 4.75
C MET A 101 -16.40 10.43 6.17
N ILE A 102 -15.69 9.53 6.85
CA ILE A 102 -15.94 9.18 8.26
C ILE A 102 -15.84 10.42 9.17
N PRO A 103 -14.69 11.14 9.22
CA PRO A 103 -14.57 12.40 9.94
C PRO A 103 -15.67 13.42 9.61
N LEU A 104 -16.02 13.56 8.33
CA LEU A 104 -17.00 14.53 7.88
C LEU A 104 -18.39 14.22 8.45
N ILE A 105 -18.85 12.98 8.35
CA ILE A 105 -20.17 12.57 8.85
C ILE A 105 -20.25 12.76 10.36
N VAL A 106 -19.20 12.38 11.10
CA VAL A 106 -19.15 12.62 12.55
C VAL A 106 -19.20 14.11 12.87
N SER A 107 -18.50 14.95 12.12
CA SER A 107 -18.53 16.40 12.35
C SER A 107 -19.88 17.08 12.08
N PHE A 108 -20.76 16.43 11.32
CA PHE A 108 -22.15 16.87 11.13
C PHE A 108 -23.10 16.26 12.16
N ALA A 109 -22.75 15.10 12.70
CA ALA A 109 -23.52 14.45 13.75
C ALA A 109 -23.44 15.20 15.07
N TYR A 110 -22.26 15.68 15.46
CA TYR A 110 -22.04 16.38 16.72
C TYR A 110 -21.86 17.89 16.49
N ASP A 111 -22.53 18.70 17.30
CA ASP A 111 -22.62 20.15 17.11
C ASP A 111 -21.28 20.89 17.28
N ASP A 112 -20.45 20.44 18.22
CA ASP A 112 -19.24 21.16 18.64
C ASP A 112 -17.95 20.68 17.93
N LEU A 113 -18.06 20.10 16.73
CA LEU A 113 -16.92 19.52 15.99
C LEU A 113 -16.47 20.35 14.77
N MET A 114 -16.50 21.68 14.87
CA MET A 114 -16.14 22.59 13.76
C MET A 114 -14.71 22.35 13.24
N SER A 115 -13.75 22.09 14.12
CA SER A 115 -12.37 21.79 13.74
C SER A 115 -12.26 20.52 12.89
N ILE A 116 -13.00 19.46 13.26
CA ILE A 116 -13.05 18.20 12.50
C ILE A 116 -13.74 18.45 11.15
N LYS A 117 -14.79 19.27 11.11
CA LYS A 117 -15.49 19.63 9.86
C LYS A 117 -14.56 20.29 8.85
N ILE A 118 -13.85 21.33 9.28
CA ILE A 118 -12.88 22.07 8.43
C ILE A 118 -11.78 21.11 7.95
N PHE A 119 -11.19 20.34 8.87
CA PHE A 119 -10.15 19.36 8.55
C PHE A 119 -10.61 18.35 7.49
N SER A 120 -11.82 17.81 7.67
CA SER A 120 -12.41 16.80 6.77
C SER A 120 -12.66 17.36 5.37
N ILE A 121 -13.12 18.61 5.26
CA ILE A 121 -13.36 19.28 3.97
C ILE A 121 -12.04 19.53 3.24
N ILE A 122 -11.01 20.01 3.93
CA ILE A 122 -9.68 20.22 3.34
C ILE A 122 -9.12 18.89 2.83
N ASN A 123 -9.24 17.84 3.65
CA ASN A 123 -8.76 16.50 3.30
C ASN A 123 -9.54 15.91 2.13
N MET A 124 -10.87 16.08 2.11
CA MET A 124 -11.73 15.70 0.99
C MET A 124 -11.26 16.35 -0.32
N CYS A 125 -11.06 17.67 -0.33
CA CYS A 125 -10.62 18.38 -1.52
C CYS A 125 -9.29 17.83 -2.07
N LEU A 126 -8.30 17.62 -1.21
CA LEU A 126 -7.01 17.08 -1.61
C LEU A 126 -7.13 15.69 -2.23
N HIS A 127 -7.86 14.79 -1.56
CA HIS A 127 -8.00 13.40 -1.97
C HIS A 127 -8.85 13.25 -3.25
N VAL A 128 -9.92 14.03 -3.39
CA VAL A 128 -10.73 14.09 -4.61
C VAL A 128 -9.91 14.62 -5.79
N ILE A 129 -9.06 15.64 -5.59
CA ILE A 129 -8.16 16.15 -6.63
C ILE A 129 -7.19 15.05 -7.07
N CYS A 130 -6.60 14.30 -6.14
CA CYS A 130 -5.69 13.20 -6.46
C CYS A 130 -6.38 12.10 -7.28
N ALA A 131 -7.59 11.70 -6.87
CA ALA A 131 -8.39 10.70 -7.57
C ALA A 131 -8.76 11.16 -8.99
N VAL A 132 -9.27 12.38 -9.13
CA VAL A 132 -9.65 12.97 -10.42
C VAL A 132 -8.43 13.09 -11.33
N PHE A 133 -7.29 13.56 -10.82
CA PHE A 133 -6.05 13.65 -11.59
C PHE A 133 -5.61 12.29 -12.13
N ALA A 134 -5.61 11.25 -11.29
CA ALA A 134 -5.25 9.90 -11.69
C ALA A 134 -6.21 9.33 -12.76
N ILE A 135 -7.51 9.57 -12.59
CA ILE A 135 -8.55 9.11 -13.52
C ILE A 135 -8.46 9.84 -14.86
N ILE A 136 -8.25 11.17 -14.89
CA ILE A 136 -8.11 11.94 -16.14
C ILE A 136 -6.98 11.40 -17.00
N LYS A 137 -5.87 11.01 -16.38
CA LYS A 137 -4.74 10.40 -17.12
C LYS A 137 -5.15 9.09 -17.78
N TRP A 138 -6.11 8.36 -17.20
CA TRP A 138 -6.68 7.11 -17.71
C TRP A 138 -5.61 6.14 -18.24
N LYS A 139 -4.52 6.03 -17.49
CA LYS A 139 -3.41 5.12 -17.80
C LYS A 139 -3.67 3.76 -17.18
N ARG A 140 -2.99 2.75 -17.71
CA ARG A 140 -2.93 1.43 -17.07
C ARG A 140 -1.67 1.36 -16.22
N VAL A 141 -1.76 0.64 -15.11
CA VAL A 141 -0.61 0.25 -14.29
C VAL A 141 0.15 -0.85 -15.04
N ALA A 142 0.65 -0.54 -16.24
CA ALA A 142 1.62 -1.41 -16.90
C ALA A 142 2.93 -1.32 -16.10
N VAL A 143 3.74 -2.39 -16.18
CA VAL A 143 4.94 -2.71 -15.36
C VAL A 143 6.01 -1.60 -15.26
N ARG A 144 5.85 -0.47 -15.96
CA ARG A 144 6.59 0.77 -15.71
C ARG A 144 5.62 1.95 -15.72
N VAL A 145 4.99 2.19 -14.59
CA VAL A 145 4.36 3.50 -14.36
C VAL A 145 5.47 4.54 -14.45
N ASN A 146 5.26 5.58 -15.25
CA ASN A 146 6.23 6.66 -15.37
C ASN A 146 6.25 7.41 -14.03
N TYR A 147 7.19 7.04 -13.15
CA TYR A 147 7.26 7.44 -11.73
C TYR A 147 7.13 8.96 -11.53
N PHE A 148 7.68 9.75 -12.44
CA PHE A 148 7.56 11.20 -12.43
C PHE A 148 6.14 11.73 -12.59
N GLU A 149 5.29 11.07 -13.39
CA GLU A 149 3.95 11.59 -13.69
C GLU A 149 2.97 11.42 -12.53
N PHE A 150 3.19 10.44 -11.67
CA PHE A 150 2.35 10.14 -10.50
C PHE A 150 3.06 10.41 -9.17
N GLY A 151 4.29 10.90 -9.19
CA GLY A 151 5.06 11.19 -7.99
C GLY A 151 4.34 12.14 -7.04
N LEU A 152 3.64 13.15 -7.56
CA LEU A 152 2.85 14.07 -6.75
C LEU A 152 1.66 13.36 -6.06
N VAL A 153 0.93 12.50 -6.78
CA VAL A 153 -0.17 11.72 -6.21
C VAL A 153 0.34 10.80 -5.10
N PHE A 154 1.46 10.11 -5.35
CA PHE A 154 2.11 9.27 -4.36
C PHE A 154 2.52 10.07 -3.11
N LEU A 155 3.23 11.18 -3.31
CA LEU A 155 3.67 12.06 -2.24
C LEU A 155 2.49 12.55 -1.40
N SER A 156 1.41 12.98 -2.07
CA SER A 156 0.20 13.45 -1.41
C SER A 156 -0.48 12.36 -0.60
N LEU A 157 -0.69 11.16 -1.16
CA LEU A 157 -1.40 10.07 -0.48
C LEU A 157 -0.60 9.41 0.65
N VAL A 158 0.72 9.53 0.64
CA VAL A 158 1.59 8.96 1.68
C VAL A 158 1.91 9.99 2.75
N PHE A 159 2.43 11.15 2.35
CA PHE A 159 2.99 12.11 3.30
C PHE A 159 1.94 13.04 3.90
N VAL A 160 0.89 13.40 3.17
CA VAL A 160 -0.13 14.28 3.75
C VAL A 160 -0.90 13.58 4.87
N PRO A 161 -1.41 12.33 4.71
CA PRO A 161 -2.05 11.62 5.81
C PRO A 161 -1.15 11.44 7.04
N VAL A 162 0.11 11.03 6.88
CA VAL A 162 1.01 10.80 8.04
C VAL A 162 1.42 12.07 8.76
N ILE A 163 1.31 13.25 8.14
CA ILE A 163 1.61 14.53 8.78
C ILE A 163 0.32 15.16 9.32
N ALA A 164 -0.66 15.38 8.44
CA ALA A 164 -1.85 16.17 8.74
C ALA A 164 -2.77 15.48 9.75
N ILE A 165 -3.02 14.17 9.59
CA ILE A 165 -3.90 13.43 10.51
C ILE A 165 -3.30 13.40 11.92
N PRO A 166 -2.05 12.95 12.16
CA PRO A 166 -1.48 12.95 13.49
C PRO A 166 -1.40 14.34 14.14
N ILE A 167 -0.95 15.37 13.41
CA ILE A 167 -0.85 16.73 13.97
C ILE A 167 -2.23 17.26 14.38
N PHE A 168 -3.23 17.08 13.51
CA PHE A 168 -4.60 17.48 13.79
C PHE A 168 -5.13 16.81 15.05
N TRP A 169 -5.05 15.48 15.14
CA TRP A 169 -5.58 14.74 16.27
C TRP A 169 -4.79 14.94 17.56
N ILE A 170 -3.46 15.10 17.51
CA ILE A 170 -2.67 15.46 18.69
C ILE A 170 -3.13 16.82 19.24
N THR A 171 -3.29 17.82 18.36
CA THR A 171 -3.76 19.15 18.77
C THR A 171 -5.17 19.06 19.33
N PHE A 172 -6.08 18.38 18.64
CA PHE A 172 -7.46 18.21 19.06
C PHE A 172 -7.57 17.52 20.43
N ILE A 173 -6.87 16.38 20.60
CA ILE A 173 -6.84 15.62 21.85
C ILE A 173 -6.29 16.46 23.00
N THR A 174 -5.16 17.13 22.81
CA THR A 174 -4.49 17.93 23.85
C THR A 174 -5.30 19.15 24.28
N THR A 175 -6.16 19.68 23.40
CA THR A 175 -7.10 20.77 23.74
C THR A 175 -8.43 20.29 24.36
N SER A 176 -8.66 18.98 24.42
CA SER A 176 -9.90 18.37 24.93
C SER A 176 -9.71 17.69 26.29
N HIS A 177 -10.78 17.14 26.88
CA HIS A 177 -10.69 16.39 28.15
C HIS A 177 -9.82 15.13 28.00
N PHE A 178 -8.89 14.92 28.95
CA PHE A 178 -7.95 13.81 28.97
C PHE A 178 -8.59 12.51 29.49
N TYR A 179 -8.85 11.57 28.59
CA TYR A 179 -9.21 10.18 28.91
C TYR A 179 -8.06 9.22 28.61
N LEU A 180 -8.04 8.04 29.23
CA LEU A 180 -7.01 7.01 28.97
C LEU A 180 -6.91 6.63 27.49
N ILE A 181 -8.05 6.52 26.80
CA ILE A 181 -8.12 6.23 25.36
C ILE A 181 -7.38 7.31 24.56
N ASN A 182 -7.58 8.58 24.91
CA ASN A 182 -6.93 9.70 24.24
C ASN A 182 -5.40 9.65 24.39
N MET A 183 -4.89 9.20 25.54
CA MET A 183 -3.45 9.02 25.75
C MET A 183 -2.86 7.93 24.86
N ILE A 184 -3.56 6.79 24.70
CA ILE A 184 -3.14 5.72 23.80
C ILE A 184 -3.02 6.25 22.37
N PHE A 185 -4.06 6.94 21.88
CA PHE A 185 -4.04 7.50 20.54
C PHE A 185 -3.00 8.60 20.35
N LEU A 186 -2.77 9.45 21.36
CA LEU A 186 -1.71 10.46 21.32
C LEU A 186 -0.35 9.80 21.10
N VAL A 187 -0.03 8.74 21.84
CA VAL A 187 1.22 7.99 21.66
C VAL A 187 1.29 7.37 20.25
N LEU A 188 0.21 6.75 19.77
CA LEU A 188 0.17 6.14 18.44
C LEU A 188 0.34 7.17 17.31
N PHE A 189 -0.24 8.36 17.44
CA PHE A 189 -0.05 9.45 16.47
C PHE A 189 1.37 10.02 16.51
N VAL A 190 1.98 10.14 17.69
CA VAL A 190 3.41 10.51 17.81
C VAL A 190 4.29 9.47 17.12
N ILE A 191 4.01 8.18 17.30
CA ILE A 191 4.73 7.10 16.60
C ILE A 191 4.60 7.21 15.07
N CYS A 192 3.43 7.61 14.55
CA CYS A 192 3.26 7.87 13.12
C CYS A 192 4.17 9.00 12.63
N LEU A 193 4.26 10.12 13.38
CA LEU A 193 5.16 11.22 13.05
C LEU A 193 6.63 10.82 13.13
N VAL A 194 7.01 10.03 14.12
CA VAL A 194 8.37 9.47 14.22
C VAL A 194 8.67 8.59 13.01
N SER A 195 7.72 7.76 12.57
CA SER A 195 7.88 6.92 11.38
C SER A 195 8.11 7.75 10.11
N PHE A 196 7.41 8.88 9.98
CA PHE A 196 7.66 9.84 8.90
C PHE A 196 9.07 10.45 8.98
N MET A 197 9.53 10.86 10.16
CA MET A 197 10.90 11.36 10.34
C MET A 197 11.95 10.29 10.02
N SER A 198 11.68 9.02 10.35
CA SER A 198 12.54 7.90 9.96
C SER A 198 12.66 7.76 8.45
N ILE A 199 11.60 8.00 7.66
CA ILE A 199 11.69 8.02 6.19
C ILE A 199 12.70 9.07 5.73
N ILE A 200 12.60 10.30 6.26
CA ILE A 200 13.51 11.39 5.88
C ILE A 200 14.95 11.03 6.22
N ILE A 201 15.19 10.50 7.42
CA ILE A 201 16.53 10.08 7.86
C ILE A 201 17.10 9.01 6.94
N VAL A 202 16.30 7.99 6.60
CA VAL A 202 16.73 6.92 5.69
C VAL A 202 17.06 7.47 4.30
N PHE A 203 16.23 8.39 3.76
CA PHE A 203 16.54 9.06 2.50
C PHE A 203 17.84 9.88 2.54
N VAL A 204 18.11 10.60 3.63
CA VAL A 204 19.35 11.38 3.79
C VAL A 204 20.57 10.47 3.86
N ILE A 205 20.46 9.33 4.54
CA ILE A 205 21.53 8.34 4.64
C ILE A 205 21.79 7.67 3.29
N GLU A 206 20.75 7.34 2.52
CA GLU A 206 20.87 6.68 1.21
C GLU A 206 21.61 7.53 0.17
N VAL A 207 21.58 8.86 0.29
CA VAL A 207 22.37 9.77 -0.58
C VAL A 207 23.88 9.59 -0.36
N GLN A 208 24.31 8.94 0.72
CA GLN A 208 25.71 8.60 0.97
C GLN A 208 26.04 7.21 0.40
N PRO A 209 27.13 7.06 -0.39
CA PRO A 209 27.46 5.79 -1.04
C PRO A 209 28.01 4.80 0.00
N MET A 210 27.13 3.97 0.56
CA MET A 210 27.51 2.84 1.42
C MET A 210 26.90 1.53 0.92
N GLU A 211 27.64 0.43 1.05
CA GLU A 211 27.37 -0.94 0.56
C GLU A 211 26.15 -1.65 1.22
N GLY A 212 25.15 -0.91 1.70
CA GLY A 212 23.99 -1.43 2.46
C GLY A 212 22.61 -1.27 1.78
N GLY A 213 22.55 -1.02 0.47
CA GLY A 213 21.34 -0.59 -0.25
C GLY A 213 20.10 -1.50 -0.05
N VAL A 214 20.28 -2.82 0.02
CA VAL A 214 19.16 -3.78 0.15
C VAL A 214 18.39 -3.63 1.48
N VAL A 215 19.10 -3.41 2.58
CA VAL A 215 18.49 -3.26 3.92
C VAL A 215 17.71 -1.94 4.00
N MET A 216 18.25 -0.88 3.41
CA MET A 216 17.63 0.44 3.40
C MET A 216 16.32 0.46 2.60
N HIS A 217 16.27 -0.19 1.44
CA HIS A 217 15.04 -0.29 0.64
C HIS A 217 13.91 -1.08 1.34
N ASN A 218 14.25 -2.16 2.06
CA ASN A 218 13.25 -2.91 2.84
C ASN A 218 12.70 -2.06 4.01
N MET A 219 13.55 -1.26 4.65
CA MET A 219 13.11 -0.30 5.67
C MET A 219 12.19 0.76 5.08
N GLN A 220 12.54 1.33 3.91
CA GLN A 220 11.69 2.30 3.21
C GLN A 220 10.32 1.73 2.86
N TYR A 221 10.27 0.49 2.35
CA TYR A 221 9.02 -0.19 2.04
C TYR A 221 8.10 -0.29 3.26
N ILE A 222 8.63 -0.78 4.39
CA ILE A 222 7.86 -0.92 5.65
C ILE A 222 7.39 0.45 6.12
N LEU A 223 8.26 1.47 6.09
CA LEU A 223 7.91 2.81 6.51
C LEU A 223 6.84 3.45 5.61
N PHE A 224 6.89 3.23 4.30
CA PHE A 224 5.86 3.70 3.36
C PHE A 224 4.50 3.03 3.61
N LEU A 225 4.49 1.72 3.91
CA LEU A 225 3.27 1.03 4.32
C LEU A 225 2.69 1.66 5.59
N ILE A 226 3.52 1.85 6.62
CA ILE A 226 3.10 2.47 7.89
C ILE A 226 2.51 3.86 7.64
N CYS A 227 3.20 4.71 6.88
CA CYS A 227 2.75 6.07 6.59
C CYS A 227 1.46 6.10 5.78
N PHE A 228 1.26 5.15 4.86
CA PHE A 228 0.05 5.08 4.04
C PHE A 228 -1.19 4.58 4.82
N TYR A 229 -1.03 3.56 5.66
CA TYR A 229 -2.15 2.89 6.32
C TYR A 229 -2.42 3.39 7.74
N ALA A 230 -1.39 3.52 8.59
CA ALA A 230 -1.56 3.73 10.02
C ALA A 230 -2.37 5.00 10.36
N PRO A 231 -2.15 6.17 9.74
CA PRO A 231 -2.89 7.39 10.10
C PRO A 231 -4.41 7.24 9.90
N ASN A 232 -4.81 6.65 8.78
CA ASN A 232 -6.22 6.46 8.44
C ASN A 232 -6.89 5.41 9.35
N ILE A 233 -6.19 4.32 9.68
CA ILE A 233 -6.66 3.32 10.65
C ILE A 233 -6.87 3.97 12.01
N LEU A 234 -5.86 4.67 12.52
CA LEU A 234 -5.91 5.30 13.84
C LEU A 234 -7.01 6.35 13.93
N GLN A 235 -7.15 7.20 12.91
CA GLN A 235 -8.25 8.17 12.83
C GLN A 235 -9.61 7.51 12.88
N THR A 236 -9.82 6.45 12.10
CA THR A 236 -11.10 5.74 12.05
C THR A 236 -11.43 5.14 13.41
N LEU A 237 -10.46 4.45 14.02
CA LEU A 237 -10.63 3.84 15.34
C LEU A 237 -10.93 4.90 16.42
N LEU A 238 -10.18 6.00 16.43
CA LEU A 238 -10.38 7.12 17.35
C LEU A 238 -11.81 7.67 17.24
N ILE A 239 -12.26 7.97 16.02
CA ILE A 239 -13.59 8.51 15.77
C ILE A 239 -14.66 7.53 16.24
N THR A 240 -14.54 6.24 15.90
CA THR A 240 -15.52 5.22 16.31
C THR A 240 -15.56 4.99 17.83
N LEU A 241 -14.48 5.29 18.54
CA LEU A 241 -14.40 5.14 20.00
C LEU A 241 -14.95 6.36 20.75
N ILE A 242 -14.58 7.56 20.31
CA ILE A 242 -14.88 8.82 21.02
C ILE A 242 -16.21 9.43 20.55
N TYR A 243 -16.50 9.34 19.26
CA TYR A 243 -17.68 9.95 18.65
C TYR A 243 -18.55 8.92 17.92
N PRO A 244 -19.01 7.87 18.64
CA PRO A 244 -19.84 6.86 18.05
C PRO A 244 -21.27 7.33 17.85
N ILE A 245 -21.76 7.22 16.62
CA ILE A 245 -23.15 7.60 16.34
C ILE A 245 -24.15 6.56 16.87
N ASN A 246 -24.00 5.31 16.46
CA ASN A 246 -24.78 4.15 16.90
C ASN A 246 -24.09 2.85 16.50
N TYR A 247 -24.66 1.71 16.88
CA TYR A 247 -24.15 0.37 16.54
C TYR A 247 -23.92 0.17 15.04
N TYR A 248 -24.90 0.50 14.21
CA TYR A 248 -24.82 0.30 12.76
C TYR A 248 -23.75 1.18 12.11
N PHE A 249 -23.54 2.38 12.62
CA PHE A 249 -22.49 3.28 12.18
C PHE A 249 -21.12 2.64 12.41
N VAL A 250 -20.81 2.24 13.65
CA VAL A 250 -19.52 1.60 13.97
C VAL A 250 -19.34 0.32 13.15
N LYS A 251 -20.40 -0.49 13.03
CA LYS A 251 -20.39 -1.70 12.20
C LYS A 251 -20.02 -1.44 10.74
N THR A 252 -20.68 -0.45 10.14
CA THR A 252 -20.50 -0.10 8.73
C THR A 252 -19.09 0.44 8.47
N TRP A 253 -18.55 1.28 9.36
CA TRP A 253 -17.23 1.88 9.13
C TRP A 253 -16.08 0.93 9.38
N MET A 254 -16.19 0.05 10.37
CA MET A 254 -15.21 -1.01 10.54
C MET A 254 -15.24 -1.98 9.36
N PHE A 255 -16.42 -2.28 8.81
CA PHE A 255 -16.55 -3.04 7.58
C PHE A 255 -15.87 -2.36 6.39
N ILE A 256 -16.13 -1.07 6.17
CA ILE A 256 -15.50 -0.28 5.09
C ILE A 256 -13.98 -0.23 5.29
N LEU A 257 -13.50 -0.01 6.52
CA LEU A 257 -12.08 0.01 6.84
C LEU A 257 -11.43 -1.35 6.52
N ALA A 258 -11.99 -2.45 7.03
CA ALA A 258 -11.45 -3.78 6.82
C ALA A 258 -11.49 -4.20 5.34
N LEU A 259 -12.56 -3.84 4.62
CA LEU A 259 -12.68 -4.06 3.18
C LEU A 259 -11.60 -3.26 2.43
N SER A 260 -11.42 -1.98 2.77
CA SER A 260 -10.36 -1.12 2.19
C SER A 260 -8.97 -1.73 2.41
N LEU A 261 -8.65 -2.12 3.65
CA LEU A 261 -7.36 -2.71 4.01
C LEU A 261 -7.12 -4.04 3.28
N THR A 262 -8.11 -4.92 3.26
CA THR A 262 -8.03 -6.23 2.59
C THR A 262 -7.82 -6.08 1.09
N ARG A 263 -8.60 -5.20 0.47
CA ARG A 263 -8.49 -4.90 -0.96
C ARG A 263 -7.12 -4.32 -1.29
N ASN A 264 -6.60 -3.44 -0.44
CA ASN A 264 -5.27 -2.86 -0.67
C ASN A 264 -4.14 -3.87 -0.39
N ALA A 265 -4.29 -4.76 0.60
CA ALA A 265 -3.35 -5.85 0.87
C ALA A 265 -3.22 -6.83 -0.30
N SER A 266 -4.31 -7.05 -1.07
CA SER A 266 -4.28 -7.90 -2.27
C SER A 266 -3.27 -7.45 -3.34
N TYR A 267 -2.84 -6.18 -3.33
CA TYR A 267 -1.80 -5.69 -4.24
C TYR A 267 -0.42 -6.30 -3.96
N PHE A 268 -0.18 -6.84 -2.76
CA PHE A 268 1.10 -7.42 -2.35
C PHE A 268 1.10 -8.95 -2.39
N THR A 269 -0.06 -9.60 -2.21
CA THR A 269 -0.17 -11.06 -2.20
C THR A 269 -0.44 -11.65 -3.58
N ASP A 270 -1.18 -10.95 -4.44
CA ASP A 270 -1.58 -11.45 -5.76
C ASP A 270 -0.75 -10.84 -6.90
N LYS A 271 -0.73 -11.51 -8.05
CA LYS A 271 -0.25 -10.91 -9.30
C LYS A 271 -1.24 -9.82 -9.72
N VAL A 272 -0.85 -8.55 -9.54
CA VAL A 272 -1.66 -7.42 -10.01
C VAL A 272 -1.85 -7.53 -11.53
N PRO A 273 -3.09 -7.50 -12.04
CA PRO A 273 -3.34 -7.59 -13.48
C PRO A 273 -2.63 -6.47 -14.24
N VAL A 274 -1.91 -6.81 -15.31
CA VAL A 274 -1.10 -5.88 -16.13
C VAL A 274 -1.93 -4.73 -16.75
N ASN A 275 -3.24 -4.91 -16.87
CA ASN A 275 -4.17 -3.94 -17.48
C ASN A 275 -5.05 -3.19 -16.45
N ARG A 276 -4.65 -3.15 -15.18
CA ARG A 276 -5.39 -2.45 -14.12
C ARG A 276 -5.39 -0.94 -14.33
N LEU A 277 -6.51 -0.27 -14.09
CA LEU A 277 -6.63 1.19 -14.18
C LEU A 277 -5.74 1.86 -13.12
N ALA A 278 -4.99 2.88 -13.53
CA ALA A 278 -4.11 3.66 -12.65
C ALA A 278 -4.92 4.71 -11.87
N THR A 279 -5.66 4.28 -10.85
CA THR A 279 -6.28 5.18 -9.85
C THR A 279 -5.23 5.65 -8.83
N SER A 280 -5.53 6.67 -8.03
CA SER A 280 -4.55 7.19 -7.06
C SER A 280 -4.09 6.13 -6.07
N THR A 281 -5.01 5.36 -5.50
CA THR A 281 -4.66 4.23 -4.62
C THR A 281 -3.92 3.14 -5.38
N ALA A 282 -4.38 2.73 -6.58
CA ALA A 282 -3.73 1.66 -7.31
C ALA A 282 -2.27 1.99 -7.69
N VAL A 283 -2.02 3.24 -8.09
CA VAL A 283 -0.66 3.71 -8.39
C VAL A 283 0.18 3.75 -7.13
N THR A 284 -0.33 4.32 -6.03
CA THR A 284 0.40 4.37 -4.76
C THR A 284 0.77 2.97 -4.28
N GLN A 285 -0.15 2.01 -4.30
CA GLN A 285 0.13 0.62 -3.92
C GLN A 285 1.20 -0.02 -4.80
N CYS A 286 1.12 0.16 -6.12
CA CYS A 286 2.12 -0.38 -7.03
C CYS A 286 3.49 0.28 -6.88
N LEU A 287 3.54 1.57 -6.52
CA LEU A 287 4.79 2.26 -6.20
C LEU A 287 5.40 1.72 -4.90
N ILE A 288 4.60 1.54 -3.84
CA ILE A 288 5.06 0.91 -2.60
C ILE A 288 5.60 -0.49 -2.90
N ARG A 289 4.89 -1.30 -3.69
CA ARG A 289 5.34 -2.63 -4.12
C ARG A 289 6.64 -2.60 -4.93
N SER A 290 6.86 -1.59 -5.76
CA SER A 290 8.06 -1.51 -6.61
C SER A 290 9.37 -1.42 -5.81
N PHE A 291 9.33 -0.85 -4.60
CA PHE A 291 10.46 -0.86 -3.66
C PHE A 291 10.86 -2.28 -3.21
N VAL A 292 9.97 -3.28 -3.37
CA VAL A 292 10.26 -4.71 -3.10
C VAL A 292 10.72 -5.44 -4.36
N GLU A 293 10.11 -5.17 -5.52
CA GLU A 293 10.41 -5.89 -6.76
C GLU A 293 11.76 -5.53 -7.38
N GLN A 294 12.25 -4.30 -7.20
CA GLN A 294 13.61 -3.92 -7.62
C GLN A 294 14.68 -4.80 -6.93
N ASN A 295 14.47 -5.15 -5.65
CA ASN A 295 15.36 -6.03 -4.89
C ASN A 295 15.40 -7.47 -5.42
N ILE A 296 14.26 -8.07 -5.76
CA ILE A 296 14.25 -9.48 -6.21
C ILE A 296 15.01 -9.64 -7.53
N CYS A 297 14.83 -8.71 -8.48
CA CYS A 297 15.52 -8.79 -9.77
C CYS A 297 17.03 -8.53 -9.68
N GLU A 298 17.49 -7.69 -8.75
CA GLU A 298 18.92 -7.45 -8.53
C GLU A 298 19.57 -8.60 -7.76
N ILE A 299 18.95 -9.09 -6.69
CA ILE A 299 19.42 -10.27 -5.94
C ILE A 299 19.53 -11.50 -6.85
N PHE A 300 18.54 -11.75 -7.72
CA PHE A 300 18.62 -12.87 -8.67
C PHE A 300 19.73 -12.69 -9.71
N LYS A 301 20.00 -11.46 -10.15
CA LYS A 301 21.10 -11.18 -11.10
C LYS A 301 22.47 -11.37 -10.44
N GLU A 302 22.66 -10.84 -9.25
CA GLU A 302 23.89 -11.03 -8.48
C GLU A 302 24.13 -12.50 -8.14
N MET A 303 23.08 -13.21 -7.71
CA MET A 303 23.17 -14.64 -7.41
C MET A 303 23.48 -15.47 -8.67
N GLN A 304 22.93 -15.12 -9.84
CA GLN A 304 23.29 -15.76 -11.11
C GLN A 304 24.74 -15.48 -11.53
N ILE A 305 25.24 -14.26 -11.33
CA ILE A 305 26.64 -13.90 -11.62
C ILE A 305 27.58 -14.68 -10.71
N LEU A 306 27.32 -14.67 -9.40
CA LEU A 306 28.09 -15.40 -8.39
C LEU A 306 28.14 -16.91 -8.70
N THR A 307 26.99 -17.52 -9.04
CA THR A 307 26.91 -18.94 -9.38
C THR A 307 27.72 -19.28 -10.63
N LYS A 308 27.69 -18.40 -11.63
CA LYS A 308 28.45 -18.57 -12.89
C LYS A 308 29.95 -18.44 -12.67
N ASP A 309 30.38 -17.55 -11.79
CA ASP A 309 31.79 -17.34 -11.47
C ASP A 309 32.34 -18.45 -10.58
N MET A 310 31.57 -18.92 -9.58
CA MET A 310 31.91 -20.12 -8.81
C MET A 310 32.03 -21.35 -9.71
N TYR A 311 31.09 -21.57 -10.64
CA TYR A 311 31.15 -22.69 -11.59
C TYR A 311 32.40 -22.61 -12.49
N LYS A 312 32.77 -21.42 -12.98
CA LYS A 312 34.02 -21.21 -13.74
C LYS A 312 35.26 -21.51 -12.89
N MET A 313 35.27 -21.07 -11.64
CA MET A 313 36.40 -21.26 -10.73
C MET A 313 36.57 -22.74 -10.37
N GLN A 314 35.48 -23.44 -10.09
CA GLN A 314 35.47 -24.89 -9.86
C GLN A 314 35.98 -25.65 -11.10
N LYS A 315 35.55 -25.27 -12.30
CA LYS A 315 36.04 -25.88 -13.55
C LYS A 315 37.54 -25.65 -13.78
N ARG A 316 38.07 -24.48 -13.41
CA ARG A 316 39.52 -24.20 -13.46
C ARG A 316 40.30 -25.02 -12.44
N MET A 317 39.80 -25.14 -11.22
CA MET A 317 40.43 -25.96 -10.19
C MET A 317 40.43 -27.44 -10.60
N GLN A 318 39.31 -27.95 -11.10
CA GLN A 318 39.21 -29.33 -11.57
C GLN A 318 40.19 -29.60 -12.70
N LYS A 319 40.27 -28.70 -13.70
CA LYS A 319 41.26 -28.84 -14.79
C LYS A 319 42.70 -28.89 -14.27
N LYS A 320 43.05 -28.05 -13.30
CA LYS A 320 44.39 -28.08 -12.67
C LYS A 320 44.63 -29.39 -11.90
N ILE A 321 43.62 -29.91 -11.22
CA ILE A 321 43.71 -31.20 -10.53
C ILE A 321 43.94 -32.33 -11.54
N ASP A 322 43.18 -32.34 -12.64
CA ASP A 322 43.31 -33.36 -13.69
C ASP A 322 44.69 -33.28 -14.39
N GLU A 323 45.19 -32.07 -14.64
CA GLU A 323 46.55 -31.83 -15.18
C GLU A 323 47.63 -32.38 -14.25
N MET A 324 47.58 -32.03 -12.95
CA MET A 324 48.54 -32.54 -11.95
C MET A 324 48.45 -34.07 -11.78
N GLN A 325 47.25 -34.64 -11.81
CA GLN A 325 47.07 -36.09 -11.71
C GLN A 325 47.67 -36.81 -12.93
N ASN A 326 47.52 -36.24 -14.13
CA ASN A 326 48.12 -36.80 -15.33
C ASN A 326 49.66 -36.71 -15.29
N GLU A 327 50.22 -35.56 -14.92
CA GLU A 327 51.68 -35.41 -14.75
C GLU A 327 52.23 -36.40 -13.72
N MET A 328 51.58 -36.51 -12.56
CA MET A 328 51.98 -37.44 -11.51
C MET A 328 51.90 -38.91 -11.96
N LYS A 329 50.88 -39.26 -12.76
CA LYS A 329 50.75 -40.60 -13.34
C LYS A 329 51.87 -40.88 -14.35
N THR A 330 52.20 -39.93 -15.22
CA THR A 330 53.31 -40.07 -16.18
C THR A 330 54.65 -40.27 -15.45
N ILE A 331 54.92 -39.47 -14.41
CA ILE A 331 56.13 -39.63 -13.59
C ILE A 331 56.16 -41.01 -12.91
N MET A 332 55.03 -41.49 -12.39
CA MET A 332 54.95 -42.80 -11.73
C MET A 332 55.14 -43.96 -12.73
N ASP A 333 54.63 -43.84 -13.94
CA ASP A 333 54.80 -44.83 -15.01
C ASP A 333 56.25 -44.87 -15.52
N GLU A 334 56.94 -43.71 -15.59
CA GLU A 334 58.38 -43.62 -15.90
C GLU A 334 59.25 -44.30 -14.82
N ILE A 335 58.96 -44.06 -13.54
CA ILE A 335 59.67 -44.70 -12.42
C ILE A 335 59.52 -46.23 -12.49
N LYS A 336 58.30 -46.73 -12.70
CA LYS A 336 58.04 -48.18 -12.85
C LYS A 336 58.76 -48.80 -14.06
N CYS A 337 58.85 -48.08 -15.18
CA CYS A 337 59.58 -48.57 -16.34
C CYS A 337 61.08 -48.69 -16.07
N ASN A 338 61.66 -47.73 -15.35
CA ASN A 338 63.08 -47.76 -14.98
C ASN A 338 63.39 -48.88 -13.97
N GLU A 339 62.52 -49.10 -12.96
CA GLU A 339 62.66 -50.23 -12.02
C GLU A 339 62.60 -51.59 -12.73
N ASN A 340 61.69 -51.76 -13.70
CA ASN A 340 61.60 -53.01 -14.48
C ASN A 340 62.80 -53.22 -15.42
N ALA A 341 63.41 -52.13 -15.91
CA ALA A 341 64.63 -52.21 -16.71
C ALA A 341 65.81 -52.69 -15.85
N GLU A 342 65.99 -52.16 -14.63
CA GLU A 342 67.06 -52.58 -13.71
C GLU A 342 66.94 -54.06 -13.27
N VAL A 343 65.73 -54.58 -13.08
CA VAL A 343 65.50 -56.00 -12.74
C VAL A 343 65.79 -56.96 -13.90
N SER A 344 65.75 -56.48 -15.15
CA SER A 344 66.07 -57.30 -16.34
C SER A 344 67.57 -57.41 -16.65
N PHE A 345 68.42 -56.67 -15.93
CA PHE A 345 69.89 -56.70 -16.04
C PHE A 345 70.60 -57.36 -14.84
N SER A 346 69.84 -57.90 -13.88
CA SER A 346 70.32 -58.78 -12.81
C SER A 346 69.88 -60.22 -13.05
#